data_AF-A0A970PEL3-F1
#
_entry.id   AF-A0A970PEL3-F1
#
_cell.length_a   1.000
_cell.length_b   1.000
_cell.length_c   1.000
_cell.angle_alpha   90.00
_cell.angle_beta   90.00
_cell.angle_gamma   90.00
#
_symmetry.space_group_name_H-M   'P 1'
#
loop_
_entity.id
_entity.type
_entity.pdbx_description
1 polymer ?
#
loop_
_entity_poly.entity_id
_entity_poly.type
_entity_poly.pdbx_seq_one_letter_code
_entity_poly.pdbx_strand_id
1 'polypeptide(L)' 'MSDQKRDAWARWLHCERVSRSEDWDSNGFCCPQAGCDGGPLDGWQCSRIREANPSYPETPQDGERHPLYPD' A
#
# COMPACT_ATOMS: atom_id res chain seq x y z
N MET A 1 -12.30 3.42 -21.71
CA MET A 1 -11.05 3.30 -20.95
C MET A 1 -11.19 2.06 -20.09
N SER A 2 -10.29 1.08 -20.24
CA SER A 2 -10.36 -0.18 -19.48
C SER A 2 -10.45 0.15 -17.99
N ASP A 3 -11.47 -0.37 -17.29
CA ASP A 3 -11.52 -0.41 -15.83
C ASP A 3 -10.33 -1.25 -15.36
N GLN A 4 -9.16 -0.63 -15.28
CA GLN A 4 -8.00 -1.23 -14.66
C GLN A 4 -8.32 -1.24 -13.17
N LYS A 5 -8.94 -2.35 -12.73
CA LYS A 5 -9.25 -2.62 -11.32
C LYS A 5 -8.01 -2.26 -10.51
N ARG A 6 -8.12 -1.21 -9.70
CA ARG A 6 -7.09 -0.90 -8.70
C ARG A 6 -7.02 -2.11 -7.78
N ASP A 7 -5.81 -2.49 -7.39
CA ASP A 7 -5.64 -3.47 -6.34
C ASP A 7 -6.41 -3.04 -5.09
N ALA A 8 -6.93 -4.02 -4.36
CA ALA A 8 -7.57 -3.76 -3.07
C ALA A 8 -6.58 -3.21 -2.03
N TRP A 9 -5.29 -3.50 -2.19
CA TRP A 9 -4.24 -3.22 -1.21
C TRP A 9 -3.03 -2.55 -1.82
N ALA A 10 -2.42 -1.66 -1.04
CA ALA A 10 -1.18 -1.03 -1.43
C ALA A 10 -0.30 -0.70 -0.23
N ARG A 11 1.00 -0.84 -0.44
CA ARG A 11 2.07 -0.61 0.53
C ARG A 11 2.66 0.77 0.35
N TRP A 12 2.83 1.50 1.43
CA TRP A 12 3.35 2.86 1.46
C TRP A 12 4.83 2.86 1.77
N LEU A 13 5.68 3.47 0.93
CA LEU A 13 7.13 3.44 1.16
C LEU A 13 7.57 4.24 2.40
N HIS A 14 6.93 5.38 2.68
CA HIS A 14 7.34 6.29 3.75
C HIS A 14 7.09 5.74 5.16
N CYS A 15 6.12 4.85 5.35
CA CYS A 15 5.82 4.23 6.65
C CYS A 15 5.89 2.71 6.62
N GLU A 16 6.13 2.14 5.44
CA GLU A 16 6.27 0.71 5.16
C GLU A 16 5.02 -0.12 5.49
N ARG A 17 3.89 0.56 5.74
CA ARG A 17 2.61 -0.10 6.08
C ARG A 17 1.75 -0.30 4.86
N VAL A 18 0.82 -1.24 4.97
CA VAL A 18 -0.20 -1.47 3.95
C VAL A 18 -1.50 -0.80 4.35
N SER A 19 -2.27 -0.30 3.38
CA SER A 19 -3.66 0.06 3.57
C SER A 19 -4.52 -0.37 2.40
N ARG A 20 -5.85 -0.29 2.57
CA ARG A 20 -6.73 -0.46 1.43
C ARG A 20 -6.62 0.73 0.48
N SER A 21 -6.71 0.46 -0.81
CA SER A 21 -6.66 1.51 -1.83
C SER A 21 -7.90 2.42 -1.80
N GLU A 22 -9.02 1.95 -1.25
CA GLU A 22 -10.24 2.77 -1.07
C GLU A 22 -10.06 3.87 0.00
N ASP A 23 -9.20 3.62 0.99
CA ASP A 23 -8.91 4.57 2.07
C ASP A 23 -8.08 5.75 1.57
N TRP A 24 -7.47 5.63 0.39
CA TRP A 24 -6.64 6.68 -0.21
C TRP A 24 -7.49 7.85 -0.65
N ASP A 25 -8.53 7.56 -1.43
CA ASP A 25 -9.42 8.58 -2.00
C ASP A 25 -10.20 9.28 -0.87
N SER A 26 -10.63 8.53 0.15
CA SER A 26 -11.35 9.07 1.30
C SER A 26 -10.46 9.92 2.23
N ASN A 27 -9.15 9.68 2.25
CA ASN A 27 -8.18 10.45 3.03
C ASN A 27 -7.47 11.56 2.21
N GLY A 28 -8.12 12.05 1.15
CA GLY A 28 -7.58 13.17 0.35
C GLY A 28 -6.30 12.84 -0.41
N PHE A 29 -6.14 11.57 -0.80
CA PHE A 29 -4.93 11.00 -1.40
C PHE A 29 -3.71 10.98 -0.46
N CYS A 30 -3.88 11.12 0.86
CA CYS A 30 -2.81 10.96 1.83
C CYS A 30 -2.78 9.53 2.40
N CYS A 31 -1.63 9.12 2.94
CA CYS A 31 -1.57 7.86 3.68
C CYS A 31 -2.58 7.83 4.83
N PRO A 32 -3.44 6.81 4.92
CA PRO A 32 -4.48 6.73 5.95
C PRO A 32 -3.94 6.31 7.33
N GLN A 33 -2.66 5.98 7.42
CA GLN A 33 -2.04 5.50 8.65
C GLN A 33 -1.88 6.62 9.67
N ALA A 34 -2.35 6.40 10.89
CA ALA A 34 -2.30 7.39 11.95
C ALA A 34 -0.84 7.84 12.24
N GLY A 35 -0.64 9.15 12.35
CA GLY A 35 0.68 9.74 12.60
C GLY A 35 1.58 9.77 11.37
N CYS A 36 1.05 9.50 10.18
CA CYS A 36 1.77 9.59 8.94
C CYS A 36 1.31 10.77 8.09
N ASP A 37 2.25 11.49 7.50
CA ASP A 37 2.05 12.65 6.63
C ASP A 37 2.44 12.39 5.16
N GLY A 38 2.67 11.12 4.82
CA GLY A 38 3.08 10.69 3.49
C GLY A 38 1.99 10.86 2.43
N GLY A 39 2.41 11.24 1.23
CA GLY A 39 1.54 11.46 0.07
C GLY A 39 1.34 10.20 -0.80
N PRO A 40 0.44 10.26 -1.81
CA PRO A 40 -0.02 9.10 -2.59
C PRO A 40 1.04 8.52 -3.52
N LEU A 41 2.06 9.32 -3.86
CA LEU A 41 3.09 8.96 -4.83
C LEU A 41 3.98 7.80 -4.38
N ASP A 42 3.96 7.52 -3.08
CA ASP A 42 4.75 6.47 -2.43
C ASP A 42 3.97 5.16 -2.23
N GLY A 43 2.74 5.08 -2.76
CA GLY A 43 1.89 3.91 -2.69
C GLY A 43 2.19 2.91 -3.82
N TRP A 44 2.54 1.68 -3.45
CA TRP A 44 2.80 0.58 -4.39
C TRP A 44 1.72 -0.49 -4.28
N GLN A 45 1.12 -0.85 -5.41
CA GLN A 45 0.13 -1.92 -5.53
C GLN A 45 0.71 -3.27 -5.06
N CYS A 46 0.04 -3.93 -4.11
CA CYS A 46 0.56 -5.17 -3.53
C CYS A 46 0.66 -6.33 -4.54
N SER A 47 -0.22 -6.40 -5.55
CA SER A 47 -0.11 -7.41 -6.61
C SER A 47 1.17 -7.23 -7.42
N ARG A 48 1.54 -5.99 -7.75
CA ARG A 48 2.79 -5.68 -8.46
C ARG A 48 4.02 -6.00 -7.62
N ILE A 49 3.96 -5.76 -6.31
CA ILE A 49 5.04 -6.20 -5.40
C ILE A 49 5.18 -7.71 -5.47
N ARG A 50 4.07 -8.45 -5.49
CA ARG A 50 4.05 -9.91 -5.56
C ARG A 50 4.63 -10.48 -6.84
N GLU A 51 4.49 -9.77 -7.97
CA GLU A 51 5.14 -10.17 -9.24
C GLU A 51 6.68 -10.24 -9.09
N ALA A 52 7.27 -9.33 -8.31
CA ALA A 52 8.71 -9.31 -8.04
C ALA A 52 9.10 -10.10 -6.77
N ASN A 53 8.18 -10.23 -5.82
CA ASN A 53 8.36 -10.93 -4.55
C ASN A 53 7.18 -11.90 -4.29
N PRO A 54 7.22 -13.13 -4.83
CA PRO A 54 6.11 -14.08 -4.71
C PRO A 54 5.73 -14.47 -3.27
N SER A 55 6.59 -14.23 -2.28
CA SER A 55 6.26 -14.47 -0.86
C SER A 55 5.43 -13.35 -0.24
N TYR A 56 5.19 -12.24 -0.94
CA TYR A 56 4.37 -11.14 -0.45
C TYR A 56 2.89 -11.58 -0.34
N PRO A 57 2.20 -11.30 0.79
CA PRO A 57 0.88 -11.86 1.07
C PRO A 57 -0.17 -11.50 0.00
N GLU A 58 -1.11 -12.43 -0.23
CA GLU A 58 -2.25 -12.19 -1.13
C GLU A 58 -3.17 -11.10 -0.60
N THR A 59 -3.47 -11.23 0.70
CA THR A 59 -4.35 -10.37 1.48
C THR A 59 -3.58 -9.91 2.72
N PRO A 60 -2.77 -8.84 2.62
CA PRO A 60 -2.09 -8.26 3.76
C PRO A 60 -3.09 -7.74 4.80
N GLN A 61 -2.62 -7.51 6.02
CA GLN A 61 -3.42 -6.85 7.04
C GLN A 61 -3.31 -5.32 6.93
N ASP A 62 -4.40 -4.61 7.23
CA ASP A 62 -4.35 -3.15 7.29
C ASP A 62 -3.38 -2.69 8.40
N GLY A 63 -2.52 -1.73 8.07
CA GLY A 63 -1.46 -1.25 8.95
C GLY A 63 -0.26 -2.19 9.10
N GLU A 64 -0.27 -3.38 8.48
CA GLU A 64 0.85 -4.32 8.53
C GLU A 64 2.11 -3.69 7.94
N ARG A 65 3.20 -3.69 8.73
CA ARG A 65 4.48 -3.15 8.30
C ARG A 65 5.30 -4.23 7.60
N HIS A 66 5.70 -3.95 6.37
CA HIS A 66 6.62 -4.75 5.56
C HIS A 66 7.90 -3.93 5.35
N PRO A 67 8.94 -4.06 6.19
CA PRO A 67 10.12 -3.21 6.13
C PRO A 67 10.94 -3.41 4.85
N LEU A 68 11.55 -2.34 4.32
CA LEU A 68 12.45 -2.42 3.16
C LEU A 68 13.80 -3.02 3.51
N TYR A 69 14.26 -2.78 4.74
CA TYR A 69 15.56 -3.18 5.24
C TYR A 69 15.42 -4.00 6.51
N PRO A 70 16.35 -4.92 6.79
CA PRO A 70 16.45 -5.55 8.10
C PRO A 70 16.70 -4.49 9.19
N ASP A 71 16.19 -4.75 10.39
CA ASP A 71 16.50 -3.94 11.59
C ASP A 71 17.97 -4.10 12.03
#